data_AF-A0A382JQC0-F1
#
_entry.id   AF-A0A382JQC0-F1
#
_cell.length_a   1.000
_cell.length_b   1.000
_cell.length_c   1.000
_cell.angle_alpha   90.00
_cell.angle_beta   90.00
_cell.angle_gamma   90.00
#
_symmetry.space_group_name_H-M   'P 1'
#
loop_
_entity.id
_entity.type
_entity.pdbx_description
1 polymer ?
#
loop_
_entity_poly.entity_id
_entity_poly.type
_entity_poly.pdbx_seq_one_letter_code
_entity_poly.pdbx_strand_id
1 'polypeptide(L)'
;MKRILLVIFLSYFSFDHSVAQLPNGSTAPDFTLTDLNGGTQNLYSFLDQGYTVFVDFSAVWCGPCWGYHTSGALEDLYIHHGPSGFPSAP
;
A
#
# COMPACT_ATOMS: atom_id res chain seq x y z
N MET A 1 -29.51 -24.66 24.86
CA MET A 1 -29.79 -23.33 24.26
C MET A 1 -28.95 -22.21 24.89
N LYS A 2 -29.00 -21.96 26.22
CA LYS A 2 -28.19 -20.88 26.87
C LYS A 2 -26.66 -20.96 26.63
N ARG A 3 -26.08 -22.17 26.61
CA ARG A 3 -24.63 -22.35 26.36
C ARG A 3 -24.22 -22.07 24.91
N ILE A 4 -25.11 -22.38 23.95
CA ILE A 4 -24.88 -22.10 22.53
C ILE A 4 -24.92 -20.58 22.29
N LEU A 5 -25.87 -19.88 22.91
CA LEU A 5 -25.95 -18.42 22.85
C LEU A 5 -24.71 -17.73 23.43
N LEU A 6 -24.15 -18.27 24.52
CA LEU A 6 -22.94 -17.75 25.15
C LEU A 6 -21.69 -17.94 24.26
N VAL A 7 -21.58 -19.08 23.57
CA VAL A 7 -20.47 -19.35 22.63
C VAL A 7 -20.57 -18.45 21.40
N ILE A 8 -21.77 -18.24 20.87
CA ILE A 8 -22.00 -17.31 19.75
C ILE A 8 -21.61 -15.88 20.16
N PHE A 9 -22.08 -15.41 21.32
CA PHE A 9 -21.76 -14.07 21.83
C PHE A 9 -20.24 -13.85 22.01
N LEU A 10 -19.51 -14.85 22.55
CA LEU A 10 -18.05 -14.79 22.69
C LEU A 10 -17.33 -14.79 21.33
N SER A 11 -17.83 -15.53 20.34
CA SER A 11 -17.23 -15.59 19.00
C SER A 11 -17.39 -14.30 18.19
N TYR A 12 -18.43 -13.50 18.47
CA TYR A 12 -18.61 -12.19 17.82
C TYR A 12 -17.62 -11.13 18.31
N PHE A 13 -16.97 -11.35 19.47
CA PHE A 13 -16.03 -10.39 20.06
C PHE A 13 -14.58 -10.58 19.58
N SER A 14 -14.31 -11.57 18.74
CA SER A 14 -12.94 -11.91 18.27
C SER A 14 -12.57 -11.33 16.90
N PHE A 15 -13.41 -10.48 16.31
CA PHE A 15 -13.01 -9.68 15.15
C PHE A 15 -12.28 -8.42 15.62
N ASP A 16 -11.03 -8.56 16.04
CA ASP A 16 -10.14 -7.44 16.22
C ASP A 16 -9.86 -6.82 14.85
N HIS A 17 -10.50 -5.69 14.56
CA HIS A 17 -10.14 -4.83 13.44
C HIS A 17 -8.83 -4.11 13.78
N SER A 18 -7.69 -4.71 13.42
CA SER A 18 -6.41 -4.00 13.49
C SER A 18 -6.41 -2.85 12.49
N VAL A 19 -6.34 -1.62 12.99
CA VAL A 19 -6.16 -0.43 12.17
C VAL A 19 -4.67 -0.29 11.89
N ALA A 20 -4.19 -0.96 10.85
CA ALA A 20 -2.78 -0.93 10.45
C ALA A 20 -2.43 0.28 9.55
N GLN A 21 -3.42 1.09 9.17
CA GLN A 21 -3.20 2.24 8.30
C GLN A 21 -2.69 3.43 9.11
N LEU A 22 -1.66 4.09 8.57
CA LEU A 22 -1.14 5.31 9.15
C LEU A 22 -2.18 6.46 9.06
N PRO A 23 -2.26 7.36 10.06
CA PRO A 23 -3.09 8.55 9.97
C PRO A 23 -2.72 9.42 8.77
N ASN A 24 -3.71 10.06 8.14
CA ASN A 24 -3.43 10.99 7.05
C ASN A 24 -2.47 12.11 7.49
N GLY A 25 -1.48 12.42 6.67
CA GLY A 25 -0.47 13.44 6.96
C GLY A 25 0.63 12.99 7.93
N SER A 26 0.62 11.74 8.40
CA SER A 26 1.74 11.20 9.16
C SER A 26 3.01 11.10 8.30
N THR A 27 4.17 11.29 8.92
CA THR A 27 5.45 10.98 8.28
C THR A 27 5.54 9.49 7.94
N ALA A 28 5.80 9.16 6.68
CA ALA A 28 6.01 7.78 6.26
C ALA A 28 7.25 7.18 6.96
N PRO A 29 7.16 5.99 7.55
CA PRO A 29 8.31 5.29 8.10
C PRO A 29 9.36 5.03 7.01
N ASP A 30 10.63 5.26 7.33
CA ASP A 30 11.71 4.90 6.41
C ASP A 30 11.82 3.38 6.29
N PHE A 31 12.03 2.91 5.07
CA PHE A 31 12.25 1.50 4.79
C PHE A 31 13.27 1.34 3.67
N THR A 32 13.98 0.23 3.75
CA THR A 32 14.91 -0.23 2.72
C THR A 32 14.52 -1.64 2.32
N LEU A 33 14.39 -1.88 1.01
CA LEU A 33 14.02 -3.17 0.45
C LEU A 33 14.96 -3.57 -0.68
N THR A 34 15.01 -4.87 -0.96
CA THR A 34 15.63 -5.40 -2.17
C THR A 34 14.54 -5.60 -3.23
N ASP A 35 14.71 -5.02 -4.40
CA ASP A 35 13.79 -5.17 -5.52
C ASP A 35 13.93 -6.54 -6.21
N LEU A 36 13.07 -6.78 -7.21
CA LEU A 36 13.05 -8.05 -7.96
C LEU A 36 14.32 -8.31 -8.78
N ASN A 37 15.12 -7.27 -9.06
CA ASN A 37 16.39 -7.36 -9.79
C ASN A 37 17.60 -7.45 -8.84
N GLY A 38 17.38 -7.52 -7.51
CA GLY A 38 18.44 -7.54 -6.50
C GLY A 38 19.00 -6.17 -6.15
N GLY A 39 18.41 -5.08 -6.67
CA GLY A 39 18.78 -3.71 -6.34
C GLY A 39 18.28 -3.31 -4.95
N THR A 40 19.03 -2.46 -4.25
CA THR A 40 18.60 -1.90 -2.96
C THR A 40 17.86 -0.59 -3.20
N GLN A 41 16.65 -0.47 -2.67
CA GLN A 41 15.80 0.72 -2.76
C GLN A 41 15.52 1.24 -1.36
N ASN A 42 15.78 2.52 -1.11
CA ASN A 42 15.44 3.20 0.14
C ASN A 42 14.39 4.29 -0.14
N LEU A 43 13.32 4.34 0.65
CA LEU A 43 12.23 5.30 0.45
C LEU A 43 12.75 6.75 0.42
N TYR A 44 13.55 7.12 1.41
CA TYR A 44 13.99 8.50 1.59
C TYR A 44 14.98 8.94 0.52
N SER A 45 15.70 8.02 -0.12
CA SER A 45 16.51 8.35 -1.30
C SER A 45 15.69 8.99 -2.44
N PHE A 46 14.41 8.65 -2.58
CA PHE A 46 13.51 9.29 -3.55
C PHE A 46 12.91 10.58 -3.01
N LEU A 47 12.46 10.58 -1.76
CA LEU A 47 11.83 11.76 -1.13
C LEU A 47 12.80 12.92 -1.01
N ASP A 48 14.06 12.66 -0.66
CA ASP A 48 15.13 13.67 -0.54
C ASP A 48 15.50 14.29 -1.90
N GLN A 49 15.21 13.60 -3.01
CA GLN A 49 15.33 14.14 -4.37
C GLN A 49 14.10 14.98 -4.80
N GLY A 50 13.09 15.10 -3.94
CA GLY A 50 11.86 15.87 -4.21
C GLY A 50 10.79 15.09 -4.95
N TYR A 51 10.92 13.76 -5.11
CA TYR A 51 9.88 12.95 -5.74
C TYR A 51 8.67 12.75 -4.84
N THR A 52 7.48 12.77 -5.44
CA THR A 52 6.28 12.19 -4.83
C THR A 52 6.28 10.68 -5.07
N VAL A 53 6.17 9.88 -4.00
CA VAL A 53 6.22 8.42 -4.08
C VAL A 53 4.84 7.83 -3.80
N PHE A 54 4.33 7.02 -4.72
CA PHE A 54 3.13 6.21 -4.54
C PHE A 54 3.55 4.77 -4.23
N VAL A 55 3.03 4.20 -3.14
CA VAL A 55 3.32 2.82 -2.72
C VAL A 55 2.07 1.98 -2.86
N ASP A 56 2.14 0.92 -3.67
CA ASP A 56 1.09 -0.08 -3.82
C ASP A 56 1.49 -1.38 -3.09
N PHE A 57 0.62 -1.82 -2.18
CA PHE A 57 0.77 -3.10 -1.49
C PHE A 57 -0.12 -4.13 -2.17
N SER A 58 0.49 -4.93 -3.05
CA SER A 58 -0.21 -5.94 -3.82
C SER A 58 0.39 -7.33 -3.65
N ALA A 59 -0.38 -8.34 -4.03
CA ALA A 59 0.07 -9.73 -4.08
C ALA A 59 -0.55 -10.44 -5.28
N VAL A 60 0.17 -11.39 -5.88
CA VAL A 60 -0.28 -12.14 -7.07
C VAL A 60 -1.57 -12.94 -6.85
N TRP A 61 -1.88 -13.26 -5.59
CA TRP A 61 -3.08 -13.99 -5.16
C TRP A 61 -4.18 -13.06 -4.64
N CYS A 62 -3.93 -11.75 -4.59
CA CYS A 62 -4.93 -10.77 -4.17
C CYS A 62 -5.82 -10.39 -5.36
N GLY A 63 -7.00 -11.00 -5.45
CA GLY A 63 -7.97 -10.74 -6.52
C GLY A 63 -8.29 -9.26 -6.74
N PRO A 64 -8.65 -8.48 -5.69
CA PRO A 64 -8.88 -7.04 -5.81
C PRO A 64 -7.65 -6.27 -6.30
N CYS A 65 -6.45 -6.63 -5.83
CA CYS A 65 -5.20 -6.02 -6.29
C CYS A 65 -4.97 -6.26 -7.78
N TRP A 66 -5.35 -7.44 -8.28
CA TRP A 66 -5.28 -7.77 -9.70
C TRP A 66 -6.26 -6.95 -10.55
N GLY A 67 -7.45 -6.68 -10.01
CA GLY A 67 -8.40 -5.74 -10.61
C GLY A 67 -7.82 -4.33 -10.72
N TYR A 68 -7.14 -3.85 -9.66
CA TYR A 68 -6.46 -2.57 -9.71
C TYR A 68 -5.28 -2.55 -10.70
N HIS A 69 -4.44 -3.58 -10.69
CA HIS A 69 -3.33 -3.72 -11.65
C HIS A 69 -3.81 -3.69 -13.11
N THR A 70 -4.82 -4.49 -13.44
CA THR A 70 -5.35 -4.59 -14.80
C THR A 70 -6.19 -3.39 -15.24
N SER A 71 -6.58 -2.51 -14.32
CA SER A 71 -7.22 -1.23 -14.65
C SER A 71 -6.28 -0.25 -15.35
N GLY A 72 -4.97 -0.43 -15.24
CA GLY A 72 -3.97 0.48 -15.80
C GLY A 72 -3.74 1.75 -14.97
N ALA A 73 -4.43 1.97 -13.85
CA ALA A 73 -4.39 3.24 -13.11
C ALA A 73 -2.97 3.70 -12.71
N LEU A 74 -2.12 2.80 -12.22
CA LEU A 74 -0.73 3.15 -11.87
C LEU A 74 0.17 3.31 -13.10
N GLU A 75 -0.10 2.59 -14.17
CA GLU A 75 0.63 2.76 -15.44
C GLU A 75 0.32 4.12 -16.04
N ASP A 76 -0.96 4.49 -16.09
CA ASP A 76 -1.41 5.80 -16.55
C ASP A 76 -0.82 6.92 -15.68
N LEU A 77 -0.80 6.76 -14.35
CA LEU A 77 -0.15 7.70 -13.44
C LEU A 77 1.34 7.86 -13.78
N TYR A 78 2.05 6.76 -14.00
CA TYR A 78 3.47 6.77 -14.32
C TYR A 78 3.76 7.38 -15.69
N ILE A 79 2.96 7.07 -16.71
CA ILE A 79 3.12 7.64 -18.07
C ILE A 79 2.95 9.16 -18.06
N HIS A 80 2.00 9.68 -17.29
CA HIS A 80 1.65 11.11 -17.31
C HIS A 80 2.38 11.95 -16.26
N HIS A 81 2.91 11.33 -15.20
CA HIS A 81 3.51 12.04 -14.05
C HIS A 81 4.81 11.41 -13.54
N GLY A 82 5.30 10.34 -14.17
CA GLY A 82 6.52 9.65 -13.76
C GLY A 82 7.80 10.39 -14.17
N PRO A 83 8.97 9.96 -13.68
CA PRO A 83 10.24 10.66 -13.89
C PRO A 83 10.68 10.76 -15.37
N SER A 84 10.17 9.86 -16.23
CA SER A 84 10.43 9.83 -17.68
C SER A 84 9.36 10.56 -18.51
N GLY A 85 8.27 11.04 -17.88
CA GLY A 85 7.10 11.65 -18.54
C GLY A 85 6.64 12.94 -17.84
N PHE A 86 7.45 14.00 -17.99
CA PHE A 86 7.23 15.40 -17.57
C PHE A 86 7.09 15.68 -16.05
N PRO A 87 8.03 16.44 -15.45
CA PRO A 87 7.87 16.94 -14.10
C PRO A 87 6.84 18.08 -14.12
N SER A 88 5.63 17.81 -13.63
CA SER A 88 4.77 18.89 -13.16
C SER A 88 5.29 19.40 -11.82
N ALA A 89 6.26 20.30 -11.88
CA ALA A 89 6.57 21.24 -10.81
C ALA A 89 6.65 22.63 -11.43
N PRO A 90 5.70 23.55 -11.16
CA PRO A 90 6.07 24.94 -10.94
C PRO A 90 6.91 25.07 -9.66
#